data_AF-A0A960Y7Y5-F1
#
_entry.id   AF-A0A960Y7Y5-F1
#
_cell.length_a   1.000
_cell.length_b   1.000
_cell.length_c   1.000
_cell.angle_alpha   90.00
_cell.angle_beta   90.00
_cell.angle_gamma   90.00
#
_symmetry.space_group_name_H-M   'P 1'
#
loop_
_entity.id
_entity.type
_entity.pdbx_description
1 polymer ?
#
loop_
_entity_poly.entity_id
_entity_poly.type
_entity_poly.pdbx_seq_one_letter_code
_entity_poly.pdbx_strand_id
1 'polypeptide(L)'
;MTQKRAAVLIDPKVTYCKTPPFHPAEIYPELSGFCEGTDAENRVYGHVRECLKNLGLDAGNFGTAAWNPFGELIKPGERVLIKPNLVLHFRGPDTDIESVVTHGSVIRPLVDYALKALDGQGEVVIGDAPHGNADFEAIVKFNGLAQLVDYYREQGQPVVLRDFRKYQYGTGPNGFVAELCREVSRDPEGYQLVSLGERSFMHGLPHLERLYGSDYDRSFIVRQQVPDHRYLLSGTLMKADVVIGVPKMKTHKKVGVTLNLKNLVGVNGDKNYLPHYRVGPPSKGGDEYPDTKSPVLKLLRWWHRFACDRLLAPNTRWGRRVYMKFNIPFFILRRLWLGWSKAELAELGDWPGNDTTWRMCLDLNDILLFADKEGRLHDSRQRKYFTLIDGITAGEQNGPMFPLPKPAGYVACGFDPFLVDYVCAYQMGFDPEKIPLLATARRTERFKFDPDPSAISCVRDGVEASFKDVNLQFLPHKAWRGTIER
;
A
#
# COMPACT_ATOMS: atom_id res chain seq x y z
N MET A 1 7.43 28.87 -12.56
CA MET A 1 7.11 28.44 -11.18
C MET A 1 8.29 27.63 -10.67
N THR A 2 8.73 27.81 -9.43
CA THR A 2 9.77 26.97 -8.81
C THR A 2 9.21 25.57 -8.58
N GLN A 3 9.97 24.53 -8.92
CA GLN A 3 9.56 23.13 -8.72
C GLN A 3 9.29 22.89 -7.22
N LYS A 4 8.11 22.36 -6.90
CA LYS A 4 7.70 22.02 -5.53
C LYS A 4 8.14 20.60 -5.22
N ARG A 5 8.29 20.27 -3.93
CA ARG A 5 8.65 18.92 -3.47
C ARG A 5 7.43 18.00 -3.37
N ALA A 6 6.26 18.58 -3.08
CA ALA A 6 4.99 17.89 -3.08
C ALA A 6 3.87 18.83 -3.58
N ALA A 7 2.83 18.25 -4.16
CA ALA A 7 1.61 18.95 -4.54
C ALA A 7 0.40 18.19 -4.02
N VAL A 8 -0.61 18.93 -3.57
CA VAL A 8 -1.88 18.41 -3.08
C VAL A 8 -3.01 19.13 -3.81
N LEU A 9 -4.00 18.36 -4.27
CA LEU A 9 -5.21 18.89 -4.87
C LEU A 9 -6.45 18.22 -4.24
N ILE A 10 -7.39 19.06 -3.80
CA ILE A 10 -8.59 18.64 -3.08
C ILE A 10 -9.81 19.30 -3.73
N ASP A 11 -10.71 18.49 -4.29
CA ASP A 11 -12.05 18.93 -4.71
C ASP A 11 -13.02 17.79 -4.38
N PRO A 12 -13.78 17.88 -3.28
CA PRO A 12 -14.72 16.84 -2.85
C PRO A 12 -15.81 16.50 -3.87
N LYS A 13 -15.99 17.33 -4.92
CA LYS A 13 -16.94 17.07 -6.02
C LYS A 13 -16.35 16.16 -7.09
N VAL A 14 -15.06 15.86 -7.05
CA VAL A 14 -14.43 14.91 -7.98
C VAL A 14 -14.72 13.49 -7.49
N THR A 15 -15.32 12.68 -8.36
CA THR A 15 -15.62 11.26 -8.15
C THR A 15 -15.02 10.43 -9.27
N TYR A 16 -14.85 9.11 -9.08
CA TYR A 16 -14.32 8.26 -10.15
C TYR A 16 -15.22 8.26 -11.39
N CYS A 17 -14.60 8.42 -12.56
CA CYS A 17 -15.20 8.04 -13.84
C CYS A 17 -15.43 6.53 -13.85
N LYS A 18 -16.66 6.11 -14.19
CA LYS A 18 -17.07 4.70 -14.16
C LYS A 18 -16.82 3.97 -15.47
N THR A 19 -16.45 4.68 -16.54
CA THR A 19 -16.39 4.15 -17.90
C THR A 19 -14.94 4.02 -18.37
N PRO A 20 -14.38 2.79 -18.42
CA PRO A 20 -13.12 2.55 -19.10
C PRO A 20 -13.21 2.93 -20.59
N PRO A 21 -12.11 3.39 -21.22
CA PRO A 21 -10.75 3.42 -20.71
C PRO A 21 -10.42 4.73 -19.98
N PHE A 22 -11.43 5.41 -19.43
CA PHE A 22 -11.33 6.63 -18.63
C PHE A 22 -10.78 7.81 -19.43
N HIS A 23 -11.36 8.07 -20.60
CA HIS A 23 -10.98 9.21 -21.44
C HIS A 23 -10.99 10.54 -20.67
N PRO A 24 -10.09 11.48 -20.99
CA PRO A 24 -10.11 12.81 -20.37
C PRO A 24 -11.39 13.57 -20.73
N ALA A 25 -11.76 14.56 -19.90
CA ALA A 25 -12.92 15.42 -20.17
C ALA A 25 -12.82 16.22 -21.48
N GLU A 26 -11.60 16.50 -21.91
CA GLU A 26 -11.28 17.17 -23.17
C GLU A 26 -9.95 16.64 -23.71
N ILE A 27 -9.68 16.84 -25.00
CA ILE A 27 -8.39 16.48 -25.58
C ILE A 27 -7.38 17.58 -25.22
N TYR A 28 -6.48 17.27 -24.29
CA TYR A 28 -5.39 18.19 -23.94
C TYR A 28 -4.35 18.25 -25.08
N PRO A 29 -3.75 19.44 -25.35
CA PRO A 29 -2.80 19.62 -26.44
C PRO A 29 -1.65 18.62 -26.44
N GLU A 30 -1.13 18.26 -25.27
CA GLU A 30 -0.02 17.32 -25.14
C GLU A 30 -0.36 15.85 -25.44
N LEU A 31 -1.65 15.53 -25.61
CA LEU A 31 -2.16 14.18 -25.87
C LEU A 31 -2.83 14.04 -27.24
N SER A 32 -2.87 15.10 -28.05
CA SER A 32 -3.66 15.14 -29.29
C SER A 32 -3.25 14.10 -30.35
N GLY A 33 -2.03 13.57 -30.27
CA GLY A 33 -1.54 12.49 -31.14
C GLY A 33 -1.74 11.08 -30.60
N PHE A 34 -2.36 10.93 -29.41
CA PHE A 34 -2.39 9.68 -28.66
C PHE A 34 -3.77 9.34 -28.06
N CYS A 35 -4.61 10.34 -27.76
CA CYS A 35 -5.94 10.15 -27.17
C CYS A 35 -7.05 10.49 -28.18
N GLU A 36 -7.86 9.49 -28.56
CA GLU A 36 -8.89 9.61 -29.60
C GLU A 36 -10.30 9.90 -29.06
N GLY A 37 -10.51 9.81 -27.74
CA GLY A 37 -11.82 9.95 -27.11
C GLY A 37 -11.85 10.97 -25.96
N THR A 38 -13.06 11.43 -25.62
CA THR A 38 -13.33 12.28 -24.46
C THR A 38 -14.48 11.72 -23.63
N ASP A 39 -14.47 11.99 -22.32
CA ASP A 39 -15.58 11.72 -21.40
C ASP A 39 -15.70 12.92 -20.45
N ALA A 40 -16.67 13.80 -20.73
CA ALA A 40 -16.90 15.04 -19.99
C ALA A 40 -17.14 14.82 -18.48
N GLU A 41 -17.57 13.62 -18.06
CA GLU A 41 -17.78 13.28 -16.66
C GLU A 41 -16.47 12.92 -15.94
N ASN A 42 -15.39 12.64 -16.68
CA ASN A 42 -14.11 12.25 -16.09
C ASN A 42 -13.28 13.45 -15.61
N ARG A 43 -13.69 14.00 -14.47
CA ARG A 43 -12.95 15.07 -13.78
C ARG A 43 -11.63 14.59 -13.14
N VAL A 44 -11.46 13.28 -12.92
CA VAL A 44 -10.25 12.72 -12.27
C VAL A 44 -9.00 12.96 -13.12
N TYR A 45 -9.10 12.85 -14.44
CA TYR A 45 -7.97 13.09 -15.34
C TYR A 45 -7.42 14.51 -15.16
N GLY A 46 -8.30 15.51 -15.27
CA GLY A 46 -7.95 16.92 -15.07
C GLY A 46 -7.41 17.18 -13.67
N HIS A 47 -7.96 16.51 -12.65
CA HIS A 47 -7.52 16.60 -11.26
C HIS A 47 -6.07 16.11 -11.08
N VAL A 48 -5.72 14.95 -11.64
CA VAL A 48 -4.35 14.44 -11.63
C VAL A 48 -3.42 15.36 -12.42
N ARG A 49 -3.85 15.79 -13.61
CA ARG A 49 -3.10 16.71 -14.48
C ARG A 49 -2.74 18.02 -13.78
N GLU A 50 -3.71 18.65 -13.13
CA GLU A 50 -3.51 19.89 -12.39
C GLU A 50 -2.60 19.68 -11.17
N CYS A 51 -2.69 18.52 -10.49
CA CYS A 51 -1.77 18.17 -9.42
C CYS A 51 -0.31 18.04 -9.90
N LEU A 52 -0.08 17.44 -11.08
CA LEU A 52 1.26 17.36 -11.70
C LEU A 52 1.80 18.74 -12.08
N LYS A 53 0.96 19.60 -12.65
CA LYS A 53 1.29 21.00 -12.95
C LYS A 53 1.64 21.78 -11.69
N ASN A 54 0.88 21.61 -10.60
CA ASN A 54 1.11 22.29 -9.32
C ASN A 54 2.42 21.86 -8.64
N LEU A 55 2.97 20.70 -9.01
CA LEU A 55 4.32 20.30 -8.61
C LEU A 55 5.41 21.07 -9.38
N GLY A 56 5.05 21.78 -10.45
CA GLY A 56 5.95 22.57 -11.29
C GLY A 56 6.66 21.77 -12.38
N LEU A 57 6.18 20.55 -12.69
CA LEU A 57 6.77 19.69 -13.70
C LEU A 57 6.61 20.30 -15.09
N ASP A 58 7.73 20.54 -15.77
CA ASP A 58 7.79 21.09 -17.12
C ASP A 58 6.91 22.35 -17.31
N ALA A 59 6.92 23.23 -16.31
CA ALA A 59 6.00 24.36 -16.23
C ALA A 59 6.06 25.32 -17.43
N GLY A 60 7.20 25.39 -18.13
CA GLY A 60 7.37 26.24 -19.31
C GLY A 60 6.57 25.78 -20.53
N ASN A 61 6.24 24.49 -20.62
CA ASN A 61 5.51 23.92 -21.74
C ASN A 61 4.03 23.64 -21.42
N PHE A 62 3.58 23.83 -20.16
CA PHE A 62 2.22 23.50 -19.73
C PHE A 62 1.15 24.14 -20.65
N GLY A 63 0.19 23.33 -21.07
CA GLY A 63 -0.87 23.77 -21.99
C GLY A 63 -0.48 23.77 -23.46
N THR A 64 0.73 23.33 -23.81
CA THR A 64 1.18 23.14 -25.20
C THR A 64 1.34 21.65 -25.52
N ALA A 65 1.47 21.31 -26.81
CA ALA A 65 1.74 19.93 -27.24
C ALA A 65 3.06 19.33 -26.68
N ALA A 66 3.99 20.20 -26.28
CA ALA A 66 5.30 19.84 -25.76
C ALA A 66 5.28 19.46 -24.27
N TRP A 67 4.21 19.75 -23.52
CA TRP A 67 4.21 19.52 -22.08
C TRP A 67 4.38 18.04 -21.73
N ASN A 68 5.46 17.70 -21.06
CA ASN A 68 5.78 16.34 -20.66
C ASN A 68 6.18 16.32 -19.17
N PRO A 69 5.23 16.14 -18.24
CA PRO A 69 5.53 16.20 -16.82
C PRO A 69 6.51 15.11 -16.34
N PHE A 70 6.68 14.02 -17.10
CA PHE A 70 7.63 12.96 -16.77
C PHE A 70 8.89 12.94 -17.64
N GLY A 71 9.11 13.90 -18.54
CA GLY A 71 10.25 13.91 -19.47
C GLY A 71 11.63 13.99 -18.79
N GLU A 72 11.72 14.57 -17.60
CA GLU A 72 12.94 14.55 -16.80
C GLU A 72 13.15 13.22 -16.07
N LEU A 73 12.05 12.60 -15.62
CA LEU A 73 12.04 11.38 -14.81
C LEU A 73 12.28 10.12 -15.66
N ILE A 74 11.53 9.98 -16.75
CA ILE A 74 11.48 8.81 -17.64
C ILE A 74 12.24 9.13 -18.92
N LYS A 75 13.08 8.21 -19.37
CA LYS A 75 13.83 8.30 -20.63
C LYS A 75 13.36 7.21 -21.61
N PRO A 76 13.43 7.46 -22.93
CA PRO A 76 13.14 6.44 -23.93
C PRO A 76 13.95 5.15 -23.70
N GLY A 77 13.27 4.01 -23.80
CA GLY A 77 13.84 2.68 -23.58
C GLY A 77 13.77 2.17 -22.13
N GLU A 78 13.38 3.00 -21.15
CA GLU A 78 13.25 2.58 -19.76
C GLU A 78 12.00 1.72 -19.51
N ARG A 79 12.07 0.87 -18.48
CA ARG A 79 10.92 0.14 -17.95
C ARG A 79 10.30 0.91 -16.79
N VAL A 80 9.04 1.32 -16.94
CA VAL A 80 8.29 2.07 -15.93
C VAL A 80 7.31 1.15 -15.22
N LEU A 81 7.44 1.00 -13.91
CA LEU A 81 6.46 0.29 -13.08
C LEU A 81 5.49 1.26 -12.41
N ILE A 82 4.20 1.16 -12.71
CA ILE A 82 3.11 1.77 -11.94
C ILE A 82 2.62 0.77 -10.90
N LYS A 83 2.76 1.11 -9.62
CA LYS A 83 2.46 0.25 -8.47
C LYS A 83 1.19 0.71 -7.74
N PRO A 84 0.00 0.24 -8.14
CA PRO A 84 -1.25 0.51 -7.42
C PRO A 84 -1.30 -0.21 -6.07
N ASN A 85 -2.38 0.01 -5.33
CA ASN A 85 -2.77 -0.74 -4.15
C ASN A 85 -4.01 -1.59 -4.50
N LEU A 86 -3.85 -2.91 -4.66
CA LEU A 86 -4.88 -3.88 -5.06
C LEU A 86 -5.10 -4.87 -3.90
N VAL A 87 -5.85 -4.50 -2.86
CA VAL A 87 -5.88 -5.32 -1.63
C VAL A 87 -6.77 -6.56 -1.73
N LEU A 88 -8.07 -6.39 -1.98
CA LEU A 88 -9.09 -7.45 -1.99
C LEU A 88 -10.23 -7.08 -2.96
N HIS A 89 -10.90 -8.10 -3.52
CA HIS A 89 -12.05 -7.98 -4.44
C HIS A 89 -13.41 -7.86 -3.73
N PHE A 90 -13.43 -7.92 -2.40
CA PHE A 90 -14.67 -7.86 -1.62
C PHE A 90 -14.44 -7.14 -0.29
N ARG A 91 -15.52 -6.53 0.20
CA ARG A 91 -15.60 -5.87 1.51
C ARG A 91 -16.80 -6.35 2.34
N GLY A 92 -17.66 -7.18 1.76
CA GLY A 92 -18.92 -7.69 2.34
C GLY A 92 -19.99 -7.78 1.25
N PRO A 93 -21.20 -8.27 1.57
CA PRO A 93 -22.35 -8.17 0.67
C PRO A 93 -22.64 -6.68 0.37
N ASP A 94 -22.83 -6.34 -0.89
CA ASP A 94 -23.36 -5.04 -1.36
C ASP A 94 -22.49 -3.78 -1.17
N THR A 95 -21.18 -3.91 -0.94
CA THR A 95 -20.26 -2.77 -0.81
C THR A 95 -19.20 -2.73 -1.90
N ASP A 96 -19.01 -1.56 -2.53
CA ASP A 96 -17.89 -1.32 -3.44
C ASP A 96 -16.52 -1.48 -2.75
N ILE A 97 -15.49 -1.70 -3.57
CA ILE A 97 -14.09 -1.77 -3.11
C ILE A 97 -13.30 -0.50 -3.45
N GLU A 98 -13.98 0.59 -3.82
CA GLU A 98 -13.33 1.82 -4.27
C GLU A 98 -12.42 2.38 -3.19
N SER A 99 -12.86 2.39 -1.92
CA SER A 99 -12.02 2.80 -0.78
C SER A 99 -10.88 1.84 -0.41
N VAL A 100 -10.85 0.65 -1.03
CA VAL A 100 -9.92 -0.45 -0.72
C VAL A 100 -8.79 -0.52 -1.74
N VAL A 101 -9.10 -0.30 -3.03
CA VAL A 101 -8.18 -0.45 -4.16
C VAL A 101 -7.99 0.86 -4.94
N THR A 102 -6.86 1.02 -5.59
CA THR A 102 -6.60 2.15 -6.50
C THR A 102 -7.48 2.02 -7.75
N HIS A 103 -8.11 3.12 -8.16
CA HIS A 103 -9.01 3.14 -9.30
C HIS A 103 -8.27 3.40 -10.63
N GLY A 104 -8.71 2.76 -11.73
CA GLY A 104 -8.09 2.85 -13.05
C GLY A 104 -8.07 4.27 -13.62
N SER A 105 -9.09 5.09 -13.34
CA SER A 105 -9.14 6.49 -13.79
C SER A 105 -8.04 7.40 -13.20
N VAL A 106 -7.48 7.06 -12.03
CA VAL A 106 -6.31 7.77 -11.46
C VAL A 106 -5.02 7.30 -12.11
N ILE A 107 -4.97 6.04 -12.55
CA ILE A 107 -3.80 5.43 -13.20
C ILE A 107 -3.70 5.86 -14.66
N ARG A 108 -4.83 6.05 -15.34
CA ARG A 108 -4.91 6.48 -16.75
C ARG A 108 -3.98 7.65 -17.10
N PRO A 109 -4.06 8.82 -16.45
CA PRO A 109 -3.17 9.94 -16.77
C PRO A 109 -1.69 9.61 -16.53
N LEU A 110 -1.38 8.77 -15.54
CA LEU A 110 0.00 8.35 -15.27
C LEU A 110 0.56 7.45 -16.38
N VAL A 111 -0.27 6.58 -16.96
CA VAL A 111 0.12 5.75 -18.12
C VAL A 111 0.33 6.64 -19.35
N ASP A 112 -0.61 7.54 -19.65
CA ASP A 112 -0.50 8.44 -20.81
C ASP A 112 0.80 9.28 -20.77
N TYR A 113 1.10 9.90 -19.62
CA TYR A 113 2.32 10.70 -19.46
C TYR A 113 3.60 9.85 -19.42
N ALA A 114 3.53 8.60 -18.92
CA ALA A 114 4.66 7.68 -19.00
C ALA A 114 4.95 7.29 -20.46
N LEU A 115 3.92 6.94 -21.24
CA LEU A 115 4.06 6.61 -22.65
C LEU A 115 4.57 7.81 -23.47
N LYS A 116 4.09 9.03 -23.19
CA LYS A 116 4.62 10.25 -23.81
C LYS A 116 6.12 10.42 -23.54
N ALA A 117 6.58 10.15 -22.32
CA ALA A 117 8.00 10.27 -21.97
C ALA A 117 8.88 9.14 -22.52
N LEU A 118 8.30 7.95 -22.76
CA LEU A 118 8.97 6.83 -23.40
C LEU A 118 9.17 7.03 -24.91
N ASP A 119 8.38 7.89 -25.55
CA ASP A 119 8.50 8.24 -26.97
C ASP A 119 8.54 6.99 -27.89
N GLY A 120 7.66 6.03 -27.60
CA GLY A 120 7.54 4.77 -28.34
C GLY A 120 8.62 3.72 -28.04
N GLN A 121 9.55 3.98 -27.11
CA GLN A 121 10.62 3.05 -26.73
C GLN A 121 10.54 2.68 -25.24
N GLY A 122 10.51 1.39 -24.92
CA GLY A 122 10.39 0.89 -23.54
C GLY A 122 9.01 0.32 -23.25
N GLU A 123 8.65 0.22 -21.97
CA GLU A 123 7.36 -0.37 -21.57
C GLU A 123 6.81 0.20 -20.26
N VAL A 124 5.49 0.14 -20.10
CA VAL A 124 4.79 0.45 -18.85
C VAL A 124 4.20 -0.83 -18.26
N VAL A 125 4.60 -1.16 -17.05
CA VAL A 125 4.07 -2.28 -16.30
C VAL A 125 3.18 -1.75 -15.19
N ILE A 126 1.95 -2.27 -15.07
CA ILE A 126 1.06 -2.01 -13.94
C ILE A 126 1.02 -3.30 -13.11
N GLY A 127 1.36 -3.27 -11.83
CA GLY A 127 1.33 -4.52 -11.06
C GLY A 127 1.37 -4.40 -9.54
N ASP A 128 0.87 -5.44 -8.88
CA ASP A 128 0.81 -5.56 -7.42
C ASP A 128 0.79 -7.04 -6.99
N ALA A 129 1.20 -7.34 -5.76
CA ALA A 129 0.91 -8.59 -5.06
C ALA A 129 -0.21 -8.32 -4.04
N PRO A 130 -1.48 -8.59 -4.40
CA PRO A 130 -2.63 -8.41 -3.52
C PRO A 130 -2.59 -9.36 -2.31
N HIS A 131 -3.60 -9.31 -1.45
CA HIS A 131 -3.70 -10.27 -0.36
C HIS A 131 -3.76 -11.71 -0.91
N GLY A 132 -3.25 -12.68 -0.14
CA GLY A 132 -3.06 -14.05 -0.62
C GLY A 132 -4.35 -14.77 -1.05
N ASN A 133 -5.50 -14.43 -0.46
CA ASN A 133 -6.83 -14.93 -0.85
C ASN A 133 -7.58 -14.01 -1.84
N ALA A 134 -6.91 -12.98 -2.39
CA ALA A 134 -7.53 -12.11 -3.37
C ALA A 134 -7.65 -12.81 -4.74
N ASP A 135 -8.76 -12.56 -5.42
CA ASP A 135 -8.90 -12.76 -6.85
C ASP A 135 -8.38 -11.50 -7.56
N PHE A 136 -7.27 -11.65 -8.28
CA PHE A 136 -6.62 -10.54 -8.98
C PHE A 136 -7.46 -10.08 -10.16
N GLU A 137 -7.99 -11.02 -10.96
CA GLU A 137 -8.82 -10.75 -12.13
C GLU A 137 -10.10 -10.00 -11.74
N ALA A 138 -10.72 -10.40 -10.62
CA ALA A 138 -11.88 -9.69 -10.10
C ALA A 138 -11.56 -8.25 -9.68
N ILE A 139 -10.41 -8.02 -9.02
CA ILE A 139 -9.98 -6.65 -8.64
C ILE A 139 -9.79 -5.79 -9.88
N VAL A 140 -9.04 -6.28 -10.87
CA VAL A 140 -8.63 -5.47 -12.03
C VAL A 140 -9.77 -5.25 -13.02
N LYS A 141 -10.75 -6.15 -13.04
CA LYS A 141 -12.01 -5.95 -13.76
C LYS A 141 -12.89 -4.90 -13.06
N PHE A 142 -12.97 -4.95 -11.73
CA PHE A 142 -13.78 -4.01 -10.94
C PHE A 142 -13.25 -2.58 -11.05
N ASN A 143 -11.96 -2.37 -10.85
CA ASN A 143 -11.36 -1.03 -10.88
C ASN A 143 -11.05 -0.52 -12.30
N GLY A 144 -11.38 -1.31 -13.32
CA GLY A 144 -11.24 -1.00 -14.74
C GLY A 144 -9.81 -1.08 -15.31
N LEU A 145 -8.85 -1.61 -14.55
CA LEU A 145 -7.47 -1.78 -15.04
C LEU A 145 -7.36 -2.78 -16.20
N ALA A 146 -8.13 -3.87 -16.18
CA ALA A 146 -8.11 -4.84 -17.28
C ALA A 146 -8.50 -4.17 -18.61
N GLN A 147 -9.64 -3.46 -18.59
CA GLN A 147 -10.17 -2.73 -19.75
C GLN A 147 -9.25 -1.61 -20.19
N LEU A 148 -8.60 -0.91 -19.25
CA LEU A 148 -7.62 0.12 -19.57
C LEU A 148 -6.39 -0.47 -20.30
N VAL A 149 -5.87 -1.61 -19.82
CA VAL A 149 -4.73 -2.28 -20.45
C VAL A 149 -5.11 -2.86 -21.82
N ASP A 150 -6.32 -3.41 -21.96
CA ASP A 150 -6.82 -3.89 -23.24
C ASP A 150 -6.90 -2.76 -24.28
N TYR A 151 -7.40 -1.58 -23.90
CA TYR A 151 -7.40 -0.38 -24.75
C TYR A 151 -5.98 -0.04 -25.28
N TYR A 152 -4.96 -0.01 -24.41
CA TYR A 152 -3.60 0.27 -24.84
C TYR A 152 -3.02 -0.83 -25.73
N ARG A 153 -3.34 -2.09 -25.42
CA ARG A 153 -2.91 -3.23 -26.24
C ARG A 153 -3.49 -3.16 -27.66
N GLU A 154 -4.76 -2.79 -27.79
CA GLU A 154 -5.43 -2.59 -29.09
C GLU A 154 -4.78 -1.48 -29.92
N GLN A 155 -4.20 -0.47 -29.25
CA GLN A 155 -3.41 0.60 -29.87
C GLN A 155 -1.95 0.23 -30.12
N GLY A 156 -1.54 -1.01 -29.84
CA GLY A 156 -0.15 -1.46 -29.99
C GLY A 156 0.82 -0.85 -28.97
N GLN A 157 0.33 -0.27 -27.88
CA GLN A 157 1.16 0.34 -26.83
C GLN A 157 1.70 -0.73 -25.87
N PRO A 158 2.96 -0.61 -25.40
CA PRO A 158 3.61 -1.61 -24.56
C PRO A 158 3.19 -1.48 -23.08
N VAL A 159 1.90 -1.63 -22.80
CA VAL A 159 1.33 -1.58 -21.45
C VAL A 159 0.89 -2.98 -21.01
N VAL A 160 1.39 -3.45 -19.86
CA VAL A 160 1.09 -4.81 -19.37
C VAL A 160 0.66 -4.81 -17.91
N LEU A 161 -0.21 -5.75 -17.54
CA LEU A 161 -0.66 -5.98 -16.18
C LEU A 161 0.05 -7.18 -15.55
N ARG A 162 0.49 -7.07 -14.28
CA ARG A 162 1.26 -8.12 -13.58
C ARG A 162 0.75 -8.38 -12.16
N ASP A 163 0.55 -9.65 -11.84
CA ASP A 163 0.35 -10.15 -10.47
C ASP A 163 1.69 -10.62 -9.92
N PHE A 164 2.17 -9.98 -8.85
CA PHE A 164 3.50 -10.27 -8.29
C PHE A 164 3.50 -11.46 -7.31
N ARG A 165 2.39 -12.17 -7.12
CA ARG A 165 2.32 -13.23 -6.11
C ARG A 165 3.11 -14.47 -6.53
N LYS A 166 3.96 -14.94 -5.61
CA LYS A 166 4.54 -16.28 -5.62
C LYS A 166 3.55 -17.31 -5.10
N TYR A 167 2.78 -16.96 -4.08
CA TYR A 167 1.82 -17.85 -3.42
C TYR A 167 0.40 -17.26 -3.39
N GLN A 168 -0.60 -18.14 -3.50
CA GLN A 168 -2.01 -17.82 -3.39
C GLN A 168 -2.71 -18.80 -2.45
N TYR A 169 -3.68 -18.31 -1.67
CA TYR A 169 -4.57 -19.13 -0.85
C TYR A 169 -5.93 -19.25 -1.54
N GLY A 170 -6.55 -20.42 -1.52
CA GLY A 170 -7.90 -20.58 -2.06
C GLY A 170 -8.95 -19.85 -1.24
N THR A 171 -9.93 -19.25 -1.92
CA THR A 171 -11.02 -18.49 -1.31
C THR A 171 -12.18 -19.43 -0.97
N GLY A 172 -12.60 -19.40 0.29
CA GLY A 172 -13.78 -20.10 0.81
C GLY A 172 -14.99 -19.19 0.95
N PRO A 173 -16.14 -19.77 1.36
CA PRO A 173 -17.34 -18.99 1.66
C PRO A 173 -17.03 -17.84 2.62
N ASN A 174 -17.56 -16.64 2.35
CA ASN A 174 -17.34 -15.42 3.13
C ASN A 174 -15.88 -14.93 3.19
N GLY A 175 -15.02 -15.33 2.24
CA GLY A 175 -13.65 -14.84 2.15
C GLY A 175 -12.62 -15.53 3.06
N PHE A 176 -13.02 -16.57 3.80
CA PHE A 176 -12.10 -17.37 4.60
C PHE A 176 -11.20 -18.23 3.71
N VAL A 177 -9.98 -18.52 4.14
CA VAL A 177 -9.07 -19.42 3.40
C VAL A 177 -9.64 -20.84 3.44
N ALA A 178 -10.17 -21.33 2.31
CA ALA A 178 -10.74 -22.69 2.21
C ALA A 178 -9.68 -23.73 1.83
N GLU A 179 -8.64 -23.33 1.10
CA GLU A 179 -7.65 -24.25 0.57
C GLU A 179 -6.26 -23.97 1.10
N LEU A 180 -5.39 -24.98 0.98
CA LEU A 180 -3.98 -24.84 1.32
C LEU A 180 -3.30 -23.84 0.37
N CYS A 181 -2.27 -23.18 0.89
CA CYS A 181 -1.41 -22.30 0.10
C CYS A 181 -0.86 -23.05 -1.11
N ARG A 182 -0.95 -22.45 -2.31
CA ARG A 182 -0.39 -22.98 -3.56
C ARG A 182 0.63 -22.02 -4.14
N GLU A 183 1.72 -22.56 -4.67
CA GLU A 183 2.67 -21.78 -5.46
C GLU A 183 2.05 -21.49 -6.84
N VAL A 184 2.08 -20.23 -7.24
CA VAL A 184 1.57 -19.72 -8.52
C VAL A 184 2.62 -18.99 -9.33
N SER A 185 3.68 -18.46 -8.69
CA SER A 185 4.84 -17.82 -9.31
C SER A 185 4.50 -16.93 -10.52
N ARG A 186 3.62 -15.93 -10.30
CA ARG A 186 3.00 -15.14 -11.38
C ARG A 186 3.88 -14.04 -11.95
N ASP A 187 4.92 -13.61 -11.24
CA ASP A 187 5.88 -12.63 -11.75
C ASP A 187 6.81 -13.30 -12.79
N PRO A 188 6.74 -12.94 -14.08
CA PRO A 188 7.57 -13.54 -15.12
C PRO A 188 9.06 -13.20 -14.97
N GLU A 189 9.38 -12.13 -14.25
CA GLU A 189 10.77 -11.74 -13.98
C GLU A 189 11.36 -12.47 -12.78
N GLY A 190 10.60 -13.39 -12.18
CA GLY A 190 10.97 -14.15 -11.00
C GLY A 190 10.93 -13.29 -9.74
N TYR A 191 11.80 -13.64 -8.78
CA TYR A 191 11.85 -12.99 -7.47
C TYR A 191 13.30 -12.77 -7.05
N GLN A 192 13.56 -11.64 -6.41
CA GLN A 192 14.87 -11.31 -5.86
C GLN A 192 14.81 -11.36 -4.34
N LEU A 193 15.69 -12.14 -3.74
CA LEU A 193 15.90 -12.11 -2.30
C LEU A 193 16.88 -10.98 -1.98
N VAL A 194 16.48 -10.06 -1.12
CA VAL A 194 17.30 -8.92 -0.68
C VAL A 194 17.57 -9.05 0.81
N SER A 195 18.84 -8.97 1.19
CA SER A 195 19.28 -8.99 2.58
C SER A 195 19.61 -7.57 3.03
N LEU A 196 19.06 -7.15 4.17
CA LEU A 196 19.37 -5.85 4.76
C LEU A 196 20.48 -5.92 5.81
N GLY A 197 20.71 -7.09 6.42
CA GLY A 197 21.67 -7.24 7.52
C GLY A 197 21.46 -6.18 8.60
N GLU A 198 22.55 -5.55 9.03
CA GLU A 198 22.54 -4.51 10.09
C GLU A 198 21.78 -3.22 9.69
N ARG A 199 21.53 -3.02 8.40
CA ARG A 199 20.79 -1.84 7.90
C ARG A 199 19.29 -1.90 8.22
N SER A 200 18.76 -3.10 8.46
CA SER A 200 17.35 -3.30 8.76
C SER A 200 16.91 -2.54 10.01
N PHE A 201 15.70 -1.98 9.98
CA PHE A 201 15.04 -1.40 11.16
C PHE A 201 14.67 -2.45 12.22
N MET A 202 14.75 -3.74 11.87
CA MET A 202 14.61 -4.87 12.79
C MET A 202 15.93 -5.27 13.43
N HIS A 203 17.07 -4.76 12.95
CA HIS A 203 18.36 -5.07 13.52
C HIS A 203 18.43 -4.61 14.99
N GLY A 204 19.00 -5.44 15.85
CA GLY A 204 19.10 -5.18 17.30
C GLY A 204 17.76 -5.25 18.06
N LEU A 205 16.64 -5.53 17.38
CA LEU A 205 15.35 -5.69 18.03
C LEU A 205 15.34 -6.98 18.87
N PRO A 206 14.95 -6.95 20.17
CA PRO A 206 14.93 -8.16 20.97
C PRO A 206 13.76 -9.06 20.57
N HIS A 207 13.88 -10.35 20.93
CA HIS A 207 12.86 -11.37 20.77
C HIS A 207 12.46 -11.70 19.32
N LEU A 208 13.43 -11.70 18.39
CA LEU A 208 13.18 -12.07 16.98
C LEU A 208 12.70 -13.52 16.83
N GLU A 209 12.98 -14.41 17.78
CA GLU A 209 12.44 -15.78 17.83
C GLU A 209 10.90 -15.82 17.95
N ARG A 210 10.27 -14.69 18.29
CA ARG A 210 8.82 -14.55 18.41
C ARG A 210 8.14 -14.02 17.16
N LEU A 211 8.87 -13.68 16.11
CA LEU A 211 8.27 -13.15 14.90
C LEU A 211 7.17 -14.05 14.34
N TYR A 212 6.15 -13.40 13.79
CA TYR A 212 5.03 -13.99 13.10
C TYR A 212 4.91 -13.35 11.71
N GLY A 213 4.89 -14.20 10.69
CA GLY A 213 4.74 -13.82 9.29
C GLY A 213 3.29 -13.90 8.84
N SER A 214 3.05 -14.48 7.67
CA SER A 214 1.69 -14.70 7.15
C SER A 214 1.23 -16.16 7.29
N ASP A 215 2.14 -17.07 7.67
CA ASP A 215 1.87 -18.48 7.92
C ASP A 215 1.95 -18.83 9.42
N TYR A 216 1.32 -19.94 9.81
CA TYR A 216 1.38 -20.48 11.17
C TYR A 216 2.76 -21.05 11.51
N ASP A 217 3.52 -21.57 10.53
CA ASP A 217 4.92 -21.94 10.74
C ASP A 217 5.81 -20.71 10.85
N ARG A 218 6.07 -20.30 12.09
CA ARG A 218 6.93 -19.16 12.42
C ARG A 218 8.40 -19.44 12.18
N SER A 219 8.82 -20.70 12.14
CA SER A 219 10.23 -21.04 11.97
C SER A 219 10.78 -20.50 10.65
N PHE A 220 9.92 -20.42 9.62
CA PHE A 220 10.25 -19.80 8.35
C PHE A 220 10.62 -18.33 8.50
N ILE A 221 9.70 -17.48 8.99
CA ILE A 221 9.95 -16.04 9.08
C ILE A 221 11.16 -15.74 9.98
N VAL A 222 11.33 -16.50 11.07
CA VAL A 222 12.48 -16.35 11.96
C VAL A 222 13.79 -16.64 11.22
N ARG A 223 13.87 -17.71 10.42
CA ARG A 223 15.04 -18.02 9.59
C ARG A 223 15.31 -16.98 8.50
N GLN A 224 14.28 -16.28 8.01
CA GLN A 224 14.47 -15.23 7.02
C GLN A 224 14.99 -13.94 7.67
N GLN A 225 14.54 -13.66 8.88
CA GLN A 225 14.88 -12.42 9.59
C GLN A 225 16.17 -12.51 10.42
N VAL A 226 16.57 -13.71 10.84
CA VAL A 226 17.79 -13.93 11.62
C VAL A 226 18.80 -14.77 10.83
N PRO A 227 20.06 -14.32 10.66
CA PRO A 227 20.62 -13.02 11.09
C PRO A 227 20.45 -11.88 10.07
N ASP A 228 19.91 -12.19 8.88
CA ASP A 228 20.14 -11.38 7.68
C ASP A 228 19.03 -10.39 7.31
N HIS A 229 17.85 -10.44 7.95
CA HIS A 229 16.70 -9.57 7.62
C HIS A 229 16.34 -9.59 6.13
N ARG A 230 15.94 -10.77 5.63
CA ARG A 230 15.70 -11.02 4.20
C ARG A 230 14.25 -10.81 3.78
N TYR A 231 14.09 -10.21 2.60
CA TYR A 231 12.80 -9.93 1.96
C TYR A 231 12.79 -10.46 0.53
N LEU A 232 11.66 -11.05 0.10
CA LEU A 232 11.49 -11.58 -1.25
C LEU A 232 10.67 -10.62 -2.13
N LEU A 233 11.32 -9.95 -3.06
CA LEU A 233 10.76 -8.87 -3.88
C LEU A 233 10.41 -9.40 -5.27
N SER A 234 9.39 -8.82 -5.88
CA SER A 234 9.05 -8.98 -7.30
C SER A 234 10.27 -8.68 -8.19
N GLY A 235 10.59 -9.60 -9.10
CA GLY A 235 11.62 -9.36 -10.11
C GLY A 235 11.25 -8.21 -11.05
N THR A 236 9.95 -8.04 -11.34
CA THR A 236 9.44 -6.92 -12.12
C THR A 236 9.75 -5.58 -11.44
N LEU A 237 9.57 -5.48 -10.11
CA LEU A 237 9.99 -4.32 -9.34
C LEU A 237 11.50 -4.08 -9.46
N MET A 238 12.31 -5.12 -9.21
CA MET A 238 13.76 -4.94 -9.13
C MET A 238 14.35 -4.49 -10.47
N LYS A 239 13.80 -4.95 -11.59
CA LYS A 239 14.25 -4.61 -12.94
C LYS A 239 13.73 -3.26 -13.46
N ALA A 240 12.74 -2.65 -12.82
CA ALA A 240 12.20 -1.35 -13.22
C ALA A 240 13.23 -0.23 -13.03
N ASP A 241 13.34 0.65 -14.02
CA ASP A 241 14.20 1.84 -13.98
C ASP A 241 13.50 2.99 -13.25
N VAL A 242 12.19 3.10 -13.47
CA VAL A 242 11.31 4.10 -12.83
C VAL A 242 10.15 3.40 -12.15
N VAL A 243 9.83 3.81 -10.93
CA VAL A 243 8.64 3.35 -10.21
C VAL A 243 7.74 4.55 -9.91
N ILE A 244 6.46 4.41 -10.26
CA ILE A 244 5.38 5.32 -9.93
C ILE A 244 4.47 4.63 -8.92
N GLY A 245 4.55 5.00 -7.64
CA GLY A 245 3.67 4.48 -6.59
C GLY A 245 2.29 5.14 -6.65
N VAL A 246 1.22 4.34 -6.62
CA VAL A 246 -0.16 4.85 -6.62
C VAL A 246 -0.94 4.28 -5.43
N PRO A 247 -0.54 4.59 -4.18
CA PRO A 247 -1.17 4.04 -3.00
C PRO A 247 -2.59 4.56 -2.81
N LYS A 248 -3.38 3.83 -2.02
CA LYS A 248 -4.70 4.29 -1.57
C LYS A 248 -4.61 5.04 -0.26
N MET A 249 -5.22 6.21 -0.16
CA MET A 249 -5.37 6.96 1.10
C MET A 249 -6.36 6.26 2.02
N LYS A 250 -5.87 5.57 3.06
CA LYS A 250 -6.76 4.95 4.06
C LYS A 250 -6.13 4.75 5.44
N THR A 251 -6.95 4.54 6.46
CA THR A 251 -6.48 4.14 7.80
C THR A 251 -5.94 2.70 7.80
N HIS A 252 -5.15 2.35 8.82
CA HIS A 252 -4.57 1.01 8.97
C HIS A 252 -4.46 0.59 10.43
N LYS A 253 -5.03 -0.57 10.76
CA LYS A 253 -5.06 -1.14 12.12
C LYS A 253 -3.70 -1.36 12.81
N LYS A 254 -2.62 -1.62 12.06
CA LYS A 254 -1.25 -1.86 12.61
C LYS A 254 -0.27 -0.68 12.56
N VAL A 255 -0.42 0.22 11.59
CA VAL A 255 0.60 1.25 11.29
C VAL A 255 -0.02 2.65 11.19
N GLY A 256 -1.26 2.82 11.68
CA GLY A 256 -2.02 4.07 11.62
C GLY A 256 -2.64 4.33 10.25
N VAL A 257 -1.83 4.35 9.19
CA VAL A 257 -2.26 4.71 7.82
C VAL A 257 -1.70 3.77 6.75
N THR A 258 -2.43 3.65 5.65
CA THR A 258 -1.94 3.12 4.37
C THR A 258 -1.79 4.30 3.43
N LEU A 259 -0.55 4.54 3.02
CA LEU A 259 -0.14 5.55 2.03
C LEU A 259 1.07 4.96 1.26
N ASN A 260 2.07 5.74 0.87
CA ASN A 260 3.22 5.27 0.09
C ASN A 260 4.05 4.22 0.81
N LEU A 261 4.49 4.53 2.04
CA LEU A 261 5.46 3.71 2.74
C LEU A 261 4.93 2.29 2.97
N LYS A 262 3.62 2.17 3.22
CA LYS A 262 2.93 0.89 3.43
C LYS A 262 2.58 0.16 2.12
N ASN A 263 2.48 0.87 0.99
CA ASN A 263 2.10 0.30 -0.31
C ASN A 263 3.15 -0.69 -0.86
N LEU A 264 4.40 -0.58 -0.43
CA LEU A 264 5.48 -1.50 -0.80
C LEU A 264 5.31 -2.90 -0.23
N VAL A 265 4.42 -3.11 0.74
CA VAL A 265 4.02 -4.49 1.11
C VAL A 265 3.52 -5.26 -0.12
N GLY A 266 2.91 -4.56 -1.08
CA GLY A 266 2.43 -5.12 -2.34
C GLY A 266 3.52 -5.50 -3.36
N VAL A 267 4.80 -5.22 -3.12
CA VAL A 267 5.88 -5.67 -4.04
C VAL A 267 6.51 -6.99 -3.61
N ASN A 268 6.15 -7.48 -2.41
CA ASN A 268 6.68 -8.74 -1.90
C ASN A 268 5.87 -9.92 -2.46
N GLY A 269 6.58 -10.86 -3.10
CA GLY A 269 5.99 -12.01 -3.77
C GLY A 269 5.51 -13.10 -2.81
N ASP A 270 6.12 -13.21 -1.62
CA ASP A 270 5.70 -14.13 -0.57
C ASP A 270 5.54 -13.38 0.77
N LYS A 271 4.28 -13.14 1.14
CA LYS A 271 3.94 -12.40 2.36
C LYS A 271 4.48 -13.05 3.63
N ASN A 272 4.94 -14.31 3.61
CA ASN A 272 5.57 -14.92 4.77
C ASN A 272 7.02 -14.43 5.03
N TYR A 273 7.62 -13.67 4.11
CA TYR A 273 8.85 -12.89 4.35
C TYR A 273 8.59 -11.58 5.09
N LEU A 274 7.33 -11.20 5.31
CA LEU A 274 6.96 -9.96 5.98
C LEU A 274 6.66 -10.20 7.45
N PRO A 275 7.50 -9.73 8.38
CA PRO A 275 7.19 -9.80 9.80
C PRO A 275 6.04 -8.83 10.14
N HIS A 276 5.02 -9.35 10.79
CA HIS A 276 3.75 -8.65 11.07
C HIS A 276 3.56 -8.30 12.55
N TYR A 277 4.14 -9.10 13.44
CA TYR A 277 4.19 -8.90 14.90
C TYR A 277 5.13 -9.95 15.52
N ARG A 278 5.51 -9.74 16.78
CA ARG A 278 6.10 -10.75 17.66
C ARG A 278 5.00 -11.31 18.56
N VAL A 279 4.90 -12.64 18.63
CA VAL A 279 3.88 -13.35 19.40
C VAL A 279 3.88 -12.95 20.87
N GLY A 280 2.70 -12.71 21.43
CA GLY A 280 2.51 -12.36 22.84
C GLY A 280 2.51 -10.86 23.12
N PRO A 281 2.36 -10.48 24.41
CA PRO A 281 2.28 -9.08 24.82
C PRO A 281 3.67 -8.45 25.09
N PRO A 282 3.77 -7.12 25.18
CA PRO A 282 5.00 -6.40 25.51
C PRO A 282 5.71 -6.90 26.76
N SER A 283 4.99 -7.18 27.86
CA SER A 283 5.61 -7.68 29.09
C SER A 283 6.31 -9.02 28.94
N LYS A 284 6.05 -9.74 27.85
CA LYS A 284 6.70 -11.00 27.52
C LYS A 284 7.66 -10.85 26.35
N GLY A 285 7.84 -9.68 25.75
CA GLY A 285 8.70 -9.48 24.58
C GLY A 285 7.99 -9.69 23.23
N GLY A 286 6.66 -9.64 23.20
CA GLY A 286 5.87 -9.62 21.96
C GLY A 286 5.21 -8.26 21.71
N ASP A 287 4.50 -8.12 20.60
CA ASP A 287 3.69 -6.94 20.27
C ASP A 287 2.38 -7.32 19.55
N GLU A 288 1.94 -8.57 19.71
CA GLU A 288 0.71 -9.10 19.12
C GLU A 288 -0.55 -8.43 19.68
N TYR A 289 -0.52 -8.06 20.96
CA TYR A 289 -1.64 -7.43 21.66
C TYR A 289 -1.19 -6.74 22.96
N PRO A 290 -1.98 -5.81 23.51
CA PRO A 290 -1.67 -5.19 24.80
C PRO A 290 -1.66 -6.20 25.96
N ASP A 291 -0.87 -5.87 26.97
CA ASP A 291 -0.90 -6.54 28.27
C ASP A 291 -2.30 -6.50 28.90
N THR A 292 -2.70 -7.59 29.55
CA THR A 292 -4.01 -7.71 30.19
C THR A 292 -3.91 -8.37 31.55
N LYS A 293 -4.73 -7.90 32.50
CA LYS A 293 -4.90 -8.54 33.80
C LYS A 293 -5.94 -9.67 33.77
N SER A 294 -6.79 -9.74 32.74
CA SER A 294 -7.88 -10.72 32.63
C SER A 294 -7.36 -12.16 32.50
N PRO A 295 -7.62 -13.05 33.49
CA PRO A 295 -7.22 -14.45 33.43
C PRO A 295 -7.87 -15.20 32.26
N VAL A 296 -9.13 -14.89 31.95
CA VAL A 296 -9.88 -15.48 30.84
C VAL A 296 -9.20 -15.16 29.51
N LEU A 297 -8.80 -13.90 29.30
CA LEU A 297 -8.08 -13.52 28.07
C LEU A 297 -6.70 -14.18 27.97
N LYS A 298 -5.98 -14.29 29.09
CA LYS A 298 -4.70 -15.00 29.12
C LYS A 298 -4.88 -16.46 28.68
N LEU A 299 -5.92 -17.13 29.19
CA LEU A 299 -6.24 -18.50 28.81
C LEU A 299 -6.61 -18.61 27.32
N LEU A 300 -7.52 -17.76 26.82
CA LEU A 300 -7.95 -17.78 25.42
C LEU A 300 -6.77 -17.55 24.46
N ARG A 301 -5.90 -16.56 24.75
CA ARG A 301 -4.72 -16.23 23.94
C ARG A 301 -3.67 -17.34 23.99
N TRP A 302 -3.40 -17.89 25.18
CA TRP A 302 -2.47 -19.02 25.33
C TRP A 302 -2.96 -20.25 24.56
N TRP A 303 -4.23 -20.61 24.71
CA TRP A 303 -4.82 -21.75 24.00
C TRP A 303 -4.80 -21.54 22.50
N HIS A 304 -5.21 -20.37 22.01
CA HIS A 304 -5.17 -20.06 20.58
C HIS A 304 -3.76 -20.24 20.02
N ARG A 305 -2.74 -19.71 20.72
CA ARG A 305 -1.34 -19.88 20.31
C ARG A 305 -0.92 -21.35 20.28
N PHE A 306 -1.21 -22.10 21.35
CA PHE A 306 -0.92 -23.52 21.43
C PHE A 306 -1.58 -24.32 20.30
N ALA A 307 -2.87 -24.07 20.04
CA ALA A 307 -3.62 -24.73 18.99
C ALA A 307 -3.06 -24.42 17.60
N CYS A 308 -2.72 -23.16 17.32
CA CYS A 308 -2.11 -22.78 16.04
C CYS A 308 -0.73 -23.44 15.86
N ASP A 309 0.13 -23.43 16.87
CA ASP A 309 1.49 -24.00 16.77
C ASP A 309 1.47 -25.53 16.64
N ARG A 310 0.55 -26.23 17.30
CA ARG A 310 0.51 -27.70 17.30
C ARG A 310 -0.35 -28.29 16.19
N LEU A 311 -1.43 -27.61 15.80
CA LEU A 311 -2.43 -28.17 14.89
C LEU A 311 -2.41 -27.53 13.51
N LEU A 312 -2.03 -26.24 13.39
CA LEU A 312 -2.07 -25.51 12.12
C LEU A 312 -0.70 -25.32 11.47
N ALA A 313 0.37 -25.14 12.26
CA ALA A 313 1.74 -25.00 11.71
C ALA A 313 2.20 -26.18 10.83
N PRO A 314 1.87 -27.45 11.12
CA PRO A 314 2.17 -28.56 10.21
C PRO A 314 1.40 -28.51 8.88
N ASN A 315 0.41 -27.62 8.76
CA ASN A 315 -0.40 -27.38 7.58
C ASN A 315 -1.12 -28.62 7.00
N THR A 316 -1.51 -29.58 7.85
CA THR A 316 -2.21 -30.80 7.41
C THR A 316 -3.74 -30.63 7.40
N ARG A 317 -4.42 -31.33 6.48
CA ARG A 317 -5.90 -31.36 6.44
C ARG A 317 -6.51 -31.88 7.73
N TRP A 318 -5.89 -32.90 8.33
CA TRP A 318 -6.32 -33.45 9.62
C TRP A 318 -6.14 -32.45 10.76
N GLY A 319 -4.98 -31.80 10.85
CA GLY A 319 -4.72 -30.76 11.87
C GLY A 319 -5.73 -29.62 11.82
N ARG A 320 -6.11 -29.16 10.62
CA ARG A 320 -7.18 -28.17 10.43
C ARG A 320 -8.54 -28.67 10.92
N ARG A 321 -8.92 -29.92 10.65
CA ARG A 321 -10.18 -30.50 11.14
C ARG A 321 -10.20 -30.64 12.66
N VAL A 322 -9.09 -31.08 13.25
CA VAL A 322 -8.91 -31.17 14.71
C VAL A 322 -9.00 -29.78 15.33
N TYR A 323 -8.28 -28.81 14.79
CA TYR A 323 -8.33 -27.41 15.22
C TYR A 323 -9.77 -26.88 15.23
N MET A 324 -10.54 -27.10 14.16
CA MET A 324 -11.93 -26.62 14.09
C MET A 324 -12.81 -27.21 15.19
N LYS A 325 -12.71 -28.52 15.47
CA LYS A 325 -13.54 -29.19 16.49
C LYS A 325 -13.09 -28.85 17.92
N PHE A 326 -11.80 -28.89 18.19
CA PHE A 326 -11.25 -28.66 19.54
C PHE A 326 -11.36 -27.20 19.99
N ASN A 327 -11.45 -26.24 19.05
CA ASN A 327 -11.63 -24.84 19.39
C ASN A 327 -13.09 -24.43 19.66
N ILE A 328 -14.09 -25.29 19.41
CA ILE A 328 -15.52 -24.92 19.62
C ILE A 328 -15.78 -24.39 21.04
N PRO A 329 -15.33 -25.03 22.13
CA PRO A 329 -15.55 -24.52 23.48
C PRO A 329 -14.91 -23.15 23.71
N PHE A 330 -13.70 -22.93 23.16
CA PHE A 330 -12.98 -21.66 23.29
C PHE A 330 -13.61 -20.55 22.45
N PHE A 331 -14.19 -20.86 21.29
CA PHE A 331 -14.99 -19.92 20.51
C PHE A 331 -16.25 -19.48 21.27
N ILE A 332 -16.97 -20.43 21.90
CA ILE A 332 -18.14 -20.12 22.73
C ILE A 332 -17.73 -19.27 23.93
N LEU A 333 -16.67 -19.66 24.65
CA LEU A 333 -16.14 -18.91 25.79
C LEU A 333 -15.75 -17.48 25.38
N ARG A 334 -15.02 -17.31 24.27
CA ARG A 334 -14.64 -16.00 23.73
C ARG A 334 -15.88 -15.15 23.41
N ARG A 335 -16.89 -15.74 22.77
CA ARG A 335 -18.14 -15.03 22.43
C ARG A 335 -18.91 -14.57 23.68
N LEU A 336 -19.06 -15.44 24.67
CA LEU A 336 -19.74 -15.11 25.93
C LEU A 336 -18.99 -14.02 26.69
N TRP A 337 -17.66 -14.14 26.79
CA TRP A 337 -16.82 -13.15 27.46
C TRP A 337 -16.87 -11.79 26.77
N LEU A 338 -16.83 -11.75 25.42
CA LEU A 338 -16.96 -10.50 24.65
C LEU A 338 -18.33 -9.84 24.86
N GLY A 339 -19.41 -10.63 24.84
CA GLY A 339 -20.76 -10.11 25.08
C GLY A 339 -20.94 -9.52 26.48
N TRP A 340 -20.36 -10.16 27.49
CA TRP A 340 -20.42 -9.70 28.88
C TRP A 340 -19.51 -8.51 29.16
N SER A 341 -18.25 -8.57 28.73
CA SER A 341 -17.25 -7.53 29.01
C SER A 341 -17.41 -6.28 28.15
N LYS A 342 -18.08 -6.41 26.99
CA LYS A 342 -18.11 -5.39 25.92
C LYS A 342 -16.72 -4.93 25.49
N ALA A 343 -15.69 -5.73 25.77
CA ALA A 343 -14.31 -5.39 25.47
C ALA A 343 -14.02 -5.48 23.97
N GLU A 344 -13.26 -4.53 23.46
CA GLU A 344 -12.66 -4.63 22.14
C GLU A 344 -11.32 -5.38 22.23
N LEU A 345 -11.10 -6.35 21.36
CA LEU A 345 -9.88 -7.16 21.34
C LEU A 345 -8.93 -6.68 20.25
N ALA A 346 -7.78 -6.16 20.67
CA ALA A 346 -6.59 -6.12 19.85
C ALA A 346 -5.94 -7.51 19.82
N GLU A 347 -5.71 -8.03 18.61
CA GLU A 347 -5.07 -9.31 18.31
C GLU A 347 -4.26 -9.18 17.01
N LEU A 348 -3.39 -10.14 16.70
CA LEU A 348 -2.61 -10.20 15.46
C LEU A 348 -1.77 -8.94 15.18
N GLY A 349 -1.41 -8.17 16.21
CA GLY A 349 -0.69 -6.91 16.11
C GLY A 349 -1.55 -5.72 15.67
N ASP A 350 -2.88 -5.81 15.74
CA ASP A 350 -3.82 -4.78 15.28
C ASP A 350 -4.05 -3.68 16.34
N TRP A 351 -2.97 -3.02 16.78
CA TRP A 351 -3.03 -1.96 17.79
C TRP A 351 -1.81 -1.01 17.72
N PRO A 352 -1.87 0.17 18.37
CA PRO A 352 -0.82 1.18 18.29
C PRO A 352 0.56 0.75 18.79
N GLY A 353 0.63 -0.23 19.70
CA GLY A 353 1.90 -0.74 20.23
C GLY A 353 2.53 -1.85 19.40
N ASN A 354 2.07 -2.09 18.16
CA ASN A 354 2.80 -2.93 17.21
C ASN A 354 4.14 -2.27 16.86
N ASP A 355 5.24 -2.92 17.25
CA ASP A 355 6.59 -2.43 17.05
C ASP A 355 7.36 -3.24 15.97
N THR A 356 6.64 -3.99 15.14
CA THR A 356 7.20 -4.87 14.10
C THR A 356 6.84 -4.35 12.70
N THR A 357 5.56 -4.09 12.44
CA THR A 357 5.07 -3.85 11.07
C THR A 357 5.64 -2.56 10.47
N TRP A 358 5.76 -1.49 11.24
CA TRP A 358 6.28 -0.22 10.70
C TRP A 358 7.77 -0.33 10.32
N ARG A 359 8.57 -1.12 11.05
CA ARG A 359 9.98 -1.41 10.73
C ARG A 359 10.11 -2.14 9.40
N MET A 360 9.28 -3.17 9.20
CA MET A 360 9.19 -3.90 7.93
C MET A 360 8.80 -2.98 6.76
N CYS A 361 7.90 -2.03 6.98
CA CYS A 361 7.58 -1.06 5.94
C CYS A 361 8.78 -0.18 5.59
N LEU A 362 9.52 0.33 6.58
CA LEU A 362 10.72 1.13 6.33
C LEU A 362 11.83 0.32 5.65
N ASP A 363 12.00 -0.95 6.02
CA ASP A 363 12.91 -1.89 5.34
C ASP A 363 12.59 -2.02 3.85
N LEU A 364 11.31 -2.18 3.49
CA LEU A 364 10.89 -2.26 2.08
C LEU A 364 11.14 -0.95 1.32
N ASN A 365 11.01 0.21 1.98
CA ASN A 365 11.34 1.51 1.37
C ASN A 365 12.85 1.65 1.17
N ASP A 366 13.65 1.15 2.11
CA ASP A 366 15.11 1.13 1.98
C ASP A 366 15.54 0.27 0.78
N ILE A 367 14.96 -0.93 0.65
CA ILE A 367 15.21 -1.81 -0.50
C ILE A 367 14.82 -1.13 -1.81
N LEU A 368 13.62 -0.53 -1.89
CA LEU A 368 13.17 0.14 -3.11
C LEU A 368 14.13 1.25 -3.55
N LEU A 369 14.62 2.04 -2.60
CA LEU A 369 15.41 3.23 -2.90
C LEU A 369 16.89 2.91 -3.12
N PHE A 370 17.43 1.90 -2.44
CA PHE A 370 18.87 1.69 -2.33
C PHE A 370 19.37 0.33 -2.79
N ALA A 371 18.50 -0.63 -3.12
CA ALA A 371 18.91 -1.88 -3.74
C ALA A 371 18.97 -1.75 -5.28
N ASP A 372 20.08 -2.21 -5.86
CA ASP A 372 20.24 -2.35 -7.32
C ASP A 372 19.36 -3.47 -7.91
N LYS A 373 19.47 -3.71 -9.21
CA LYS A 373 18.65 -4.71 -9.92
C LYS A 373 18.94 -6.14 -9.45
N GLU A 374 20.14 -6.39 -8.92
CA GLU A 374 20.58 -7.67 -8.38
C GLU A 374 20.29 -7.82 -6.88
N GLY A 375 19.68 -6.81 -6.25
CA GLY A 375 19.32 -6.83 -4.84
C GLY A 375 20.48 -6.51 -3.89
N ARG A 376 21.57 -5.91 -4.36
CA ARG A 376 22.66 -5.43 -3.51
C ARG A 376 22.37 -4.01 -3.04
N LEU A 377 22.66 -3.74 -1.77
CA LEU A 377 22.45 -2.42 -1.18
C LEU A 377 23.59 -1.46 -1.47
N HIS A 378 23.22 -0.20 -1.69
CA HIS A 378 24.14 0.92 -1.90
C HIS A 378 23.79 2.09 -0.98
N ASP A 379 24.73 3.01 -0.79
CA ASP A 379 24.47 4.23 -0.02
C ASP A 379 23.76 5.31 -0.85
N SER A 380 23.94 5.29 -2.17
CA SER A 380 23.22 6.14 -3.10
C SER A 380 21.92 5.49 -3.57
N ARG A 381 20.92 6.33 -3.91
CA ARG A 381 19.68 5.83 -4.50
C ARG A 381 19.93 5.13 -5.83
N GLN A 382 19.28 4.00 -6.05
CA GLN A 382 19.45 3.12 -7.22
C GLN A 382 18.24 3.12 -8.16
N ARG A 383 17.13 3.74 -7.75
CA ARG A 383 15.88 3.72 -8.51
C ARG A 383 15.17 5.06 -8.45
N LYS A 384 14.63 5.51 -9.59
CA LYS A 384 13.83 6.72 -9.66
C LYS A 384 12.43 6.41 -9.11
N TYR A 385 11.94 7.23 -8.18
CA TYR A 385 10.64 7.01 -7.56
C TYR A 385 9.80 8.28 -7.57
N PHE A 386 8.59 8.16 -8.09
CA PHE A 386 7.54 9.17 -8.05
C PHE A 386 6.30 8.56 -7.39
N THR A 387 5.49 9.38 -6.75
CA THR A 387 4.23 8.92 -6.15
C THR A 387 3.06 9.84 -6.50
N LEU A 388 1.88 9.23 -6.63
CA LEU A 388 0.59 9.91 -6.58
C LEU A 388 -0.40 9.13 -5.70
N ILE A 389 -0.83 9.71 -4.58
CA ILE A 389 -1.83 9.13 -3.69
C ILE A 389 -3.23 9.25 -4.30
N ASP A 390 -3.94 8.13 -4.35
CA ASP A 390 -5.37 8.07 -4.67
C ASP A 390 -6.22 8.21 -3.40
N GLY A 391 -6.82 9.38 -3.23
CA GLY A 391 -7.77 9.69 -2.16
C GLY A 391 -9.09 10.26 -2.68
N ILE A 392 -9.47 10.01 -3.94
CA ILE A 392 -10.76 10.48 -4.48
C ILE A 392 -11.91 9.92 -3.64
N THR A 393 -12.01 8.59 -3.56
CA THR A 393 -12.73 7.88 -2.49
C THR A 393 -11.70 7.24 -1.56
N ALA A 394 -11.39 7.91 -0.45
CA ALA A 394 -10.48 7.43 0.58
C ALA A 394 -11.16 6.41 1.53
N GLY A 395 -10.41 5.87 2.49
CA GLY A 395 -10.92 4.91 3.47
C GLY A 395 -10.61 5.26 4.93
N GLU A 396 -11.60 5.30 5.82
CA GLU A 396 -11.39 5.56 7.25
C GLU A 396 -11.81 4.36 8.14
N GLN A 397 -11.59 4.43 9.45
CA GLN A 397 -11.92 3.36 10.42
C GLN A 397 -11.25 2.00 10.13
N ASN A 398 -12.01 0.96 9.75
CA ASN A 398 -11.61 -0.46 9.80
C ASN A 398 -10.68 -0.88 8.63
N GLY A 399 -9.78 0.01 8.20
CA GLY A 399 -8.74 -0.29 7.23
C GLY A 399 -7.67 -1.24 7.77
N PRO A 400 -6.95 -1.96 6.89
CA PRO A 400 -6.89 -1.71 5.44
C PRO A 400 -7.88 -2.51 4.59
N MET A 401 -8.57 -3.50 5.16
CA MET A 401 -9.44 -4.43 4.41
C MET A 401 -10.90 -3.97 4.35
N PHE A 402 -11.41 -3.37 5.43
CA PHE A 402 -12.82 -2.96 5.53
C PHE A 402 -13.00 -1.47 5.89
N PRO A 403 -12.17 -0.54 5.36
CA PRO A 403 -12.31 0.88 5.70
C PRO A 403 -13.67 1.42 5.27
N LEU A 404 -14.26 2.35 6.01
CA LEU A 404 -15.46 3.07 5.58
C LEU A 404 -15.09 4.05 4.45
N PRO A 405 -15.82 4.10 3.32
CA PRO A 405 -15.52 5.01 2.22
C PRO A 405 -15.70 6.44 2.68
N LYS A 406 -14.76 7.29 2.28
CA LYS A 406 -14.76 8.73 2.55
C LYS A 406 -14.52 9.48 1.25
N PRO A 407 -15.54 10.12 0.66
CA PRO A 407 -15.36 11.01 -0.48
C PRO A 407 -14.48 12.18 -0.04
N ALA A 408 -13.25 12.24 -0.54
CA ALA A 408 -12.30 13.29 -0.20
C ALA A 408 -11.84 14.08 -1.44
N GLY A 409 -12.03 13.55 -2.65
CA GLY A 409 -11.63 14.24 -3.88
C GLY A 409 -10.14 14.60 -3.88
N TYR A 410 -9.33 13.77 -3.24
CA TYR A 410 -7.98 14.09 -2.84
C TYR A 410 -6.96 13.38 -3.73
N VAL A 411 -5.97 14.11 -4.23
CA VAL A 411 -4.75 13.55 -4.79
C VAL A 411 -3.54 14.31 -4.24
N ALA A 412 -2.44 13.60 -4.03
CA ALA A 412 -1.17 14.24 -3.65
C ALA A 412 -0.01 13.53 -4.32
N CYS A 413 0.95 14.28 -4.87
CA CYS A 413 2.06 13.71 -5.61
C CYS A 413 3.41 14.37 -5.27
N GLY A 414 4.51 13.69 -5.60
CA GLY A 414 5.87 14.16 -5.38
C GLY A 414 6.93 13.10 -5.63
N PHE A 415 8.21 13.51 -5.56
CA PHE A 415 9.39 12.62 -5.67
C PHE A 415 9.88 12.09 -4.31
N ASP A 416 9.30 12.61 -3.23
CA ASP A 416 9.65 12.24 -1.86
C ASP A 416 8.42 11.61 -1.18
N PRO A 417 8.33 10.27 -1.15
CA PRO A 417 7.16 9.60 -0.59
C PRO A 417 7.01 9.81 0.91
N PHE A 418 8.10 10.12 1.62
CA PHE A 418 8.09 10.36 3.06
C PHE A 418 7.45 11.72 3.37
N LEU A 419 7.81 12.74 2.60
CA LEU A 419 7.15 14.05 2.67
C LEU A 419 5.68 13.96 2.30
N VAL A 420 5.36 13.27 1.20
CA VAL A 420 3.98 13.13 0.73
C VAL A 420 3.13 12.37 1.77
N ASP A 421 3.63 11.30 2.37
CA ASP A 421 2.91 10.58 3.44
C ASP A 421 2.73 11.44 4.70
N TYR A 422 3.73 12.25 5.06
CA TYR A 422 3.64 13.18 6.19
C TYR A 422 2.52 14.20 5.99
N VAL A 423 2.49 14.86 4.82
CA VAL A 423 1.46 15.85 4.46
C VAL A 423 0.08 15.19 4.45
N CYS A 424 -0.04 14.01 3.82
CA CYS A 424 -1.31 13.30 3.77
C CYS A 424 -1.82 12.89 5.15
N ALA A 425 -0.98 12.33 6.01
CA ALA A 425 -1.38 11.97 7.37
C ALA A 425 -1.80 13.21 8.18
N TYR A 426 -1.09 14.33 8.01
CA TYR A 426 -1.46 15.61 8.61
C TYR A 426 -2.85 16.06 8.14
N GLN A 427 -3.10 16.02 6.84
CA GLN A 427 -4.38 16.44 6.25
C GLN A 427 -5.51 15.45 6.51
N MET A 428 -5.23 14.16 6.74
CA MET A 428 -6.22 13.21 7.27
C MET A 428 -6.77 13.66 8.63
N GLY A 429 -6.04 14.53 9.37
CA GLY A 429 -6.40 14.91 10.73
C GLY A 429 -5.63 14.12 11.79
N PHE A 430 -4.50 13.51 11.42
CA PHE A 430 -3.62 12.81 12.34
C PHE A 430 -2.34 13.61 12.57
N ASP A 431 -1.72 13.40 13.73
CA ASP A 431 -0.38 13.87 14.05
C ASP A 431 0.65 12.85 13.53
N PRO A 432 1.43 13.19 12.48
CA PRO A 432 2.42 12.27 11.93
C PRO A 432 3.49 11.85 12.94
N GLU A 433 3.77 12.66 13.98
CA GLU A 433 4.77 12.33 15.01
C GLU A 433 4.26 11.26 15.99
N LYS A 434 2.95 11.03 16.05
CA LYS A 434 2.34 9.94 16.84
C LYS A 434 2.23 8.62 16.06
N ILE A 435 2.55 8.61 14.77
CA ILE A 435 2.56 7.42 13.91
C ILE A 435 4.01 6.92 13.80
N PRO A 436 4.38 5.78 14.45
CA PRO A 436 5.78 5.33 14.51
C PRO A 436 6.46 5.18 13.14
N LEU A 437 5.70 4.77 12.12
CA LEU A 437 6.17 4.68 10.74
C LEU A 437 6.68 6.02 10.21
N LEU A 438 5.90 7.09 10.38
CA LEU A 438 6.22 8.43 9.84
C LEU A 438 7.23 9.16 10.72
N ALA A 439 7.06 9.09 12.04
CA ALA A 439 7.97 9.69 13.01
C ALA A 439 9.40 9.12 12.88
N THR A 440 9.53 7.80 12.70
CA THR A 440 10.84 7.17 12.52
C THR A 440 11.43 7.48 11.15
N ALA A 441 10.62 7.47 10.08
CA ALA A 441 11.07 7.88 8.76
C ALA A 441 11.69 9.29 8.79
N ARG A 442 11.03 10.25 9.45
CA ARG A 442 11.51 11.63 9.59
C ARG A 442 12.87 11.73 10.30
N ARG A 443 13.13 10.87 11.28
CA ARG A 443 14.37 10.85 12.08
C ARG A 443 15.48 10.04 11.42
N THR A 444 15.19 9.33 10.34
CA THR A 444 16.17 8.49 9.64
C THR A 444 16.91 9.33 8.60
N GLU A 445 18.21 9.54 8.80
CA GLU A 445 19.03 10.42 7.94
C GLU A 445 18.97 10.05 6.44
N ARG A 446 18.97 8.76 6.09
CA ARG A 446 18.88 8.31 4.69
C ARG A 446 17.51 8.60 4.02
N PHE A 447 16.48 8.89 4.81
CA PHE A 447 15.15 9.26 4.33
C PHE A 447 14.83 10.74 4.53
N LYS A 448 15.80 11.54 4.97
CA LYS A 448 15.61 12.91 5.43
C LYS A 448 14.78 13.75 4.46
N PHE A 449 13.72 14.33 5.01
CA PHE A 449 12.82 15.25 4.34
C PHE A 449 12.43 16.38 5.30
N ASP A 450 11.98 17.50 4.75
CA ASP A 450 11.51 18.63 5.54
C ASP A 450 10.10 19.03 5.07
N PRO A 451 9.08 19.00 5.94
CA PRO A 451 7.72 19.45 5.62
C PRO A 451 7.60 20.97 5.64
N ASP A 452 8.49 21.65 4.91
CA ASP A 452 8.44 23.10 4.70
C ASP A 452 7.21 23.47 3.87
N PRO A 453 6.26 24.27 4.42
CA PRO A 453 5.10 24.76 3.66
C PRO A 453 5.47 25.46 2.35
N SER A 454 6.63 26.13 2.28
CA SER A 454 7.04 26.85 1.06
C SER A 454 7.34 25.91 -0.12
N ALA A 455 7.73 24.66 0.18
CA ALA A 455 8.06 23.63 -0.79
C ALA A 455 6.85 22.77 -1.19
N ILE A 456 5.66 23.03 -0.63
CA ILE A 456 4.44 22.25 -0.85
C ILE A 456 3.41 23.13 -1.54
N SER A 457 2.92 22.70 -2.70
CA SER A 457 1.72 23.30 -3.30
C SER A 457 0.49 22.61 -2.72
N CYS A 458 -0.51 23.36 -2.29
CA CYS A 458 -1.77 22.79 -1.83
C CYS A 458 -2.91 23.67 -2.35
N VAL A 459 -3.81 23.05 -3.10
CA VAL A 459 -4.99 23.71 -3.67
C VAL A 459 -6.22 22.95 -3.22
N ARG A 460 -7.18 23.67 -2.66
CA ARG A 460 -8.46 23.13 -2.18
C ARG A 460 -9.60 23.94 -2.80
N ASP A 461 -10.53 23.24 -3.43
CA ASP A 461 -11.71 23.84 -4.07
C ASP A 461 -11.32 24.97 -5.06
N GLY A 462 -10.18 24.80 -5.75
CA GLY A 462 -9.62 25.78 -6.70
C GLY A 462 -8.87 26.96 -6.07
N VAL A 463 -8.71 26.98 -4.74
CA VAL A 463 -8.04 28.06 -4.00
C VAL A 463 -6.75 27.56 -3.38
N GLU A 464 -5.66 28.32 -3.51
CA GLU A 464 -4.39 28.03 -2.84
C GLU A 464 -4.58 28.10 -1.32
N ALA A 465 -4.05 27.10 -0.61
CA ALA A 465 -4.16 26.98 0.83
C ALA A 465 -2.84 26.47 1.41
N SER A 466 -2.57 26.74 2.69
CA SER A 466 -1.52 25.99 3.37
C SER A 466 -2.00 24.56 3.58
N PHE A 467 -1.11 23.58 3.36
CA PHE A 467 -1.44 22.20 3.69
C PHE A 467 -1.79 22.04 5.19
N LYS A 468 -1.26 22.93 6.05
CA LYS A 468 -1.50 22.96 7.50
C LYS A 468 -2.94 23.34 7.86
N ASP A 469 -3.62 24.09 7.01
CA ASP A 469 -4.99 24.57 7.25
C ASP A 469 -6.03 23.52 6.86
N VAL A 470 -5.62 22.45 6.18
CA VAL A 470 -6.52 21.38 5.71
C VAL A 470 -6.61 20.28 6.75
N ASN A 471 -7.82 20.04 7.26
CA ASN A 471 -8.16 18.86 8.07
C ASN A 471 -9.38 18.15 7.47
N LEU A 472 -9.20 16.92 6.99
CA LEU A 472 -10.24 16.08 6.40
C LEU A 472 -11.00 15.25 7.44
N GLN A 473 -10.64 15.37 8.73
CA GLN A 473 -11.34 14.76 9.87
C GLN A 473 -11.57 13.25 9.72
N PHE A 474 -10.55 12.49 9.30
CA PHE A 474 -10.63 11.04 9.22
C PHE A 474 -10.86 10.43 10.60
N LEU A 475 -11.79 9.48 10.68
CA LEU A 475 -11.92 8.63 11.85
C LEU A 475 -10.81 7.56 11.81
N PRO A 476 -9.90 7.50 12.79
CA PRO A 476 -8.87 6.48 12.78
C PRO A 476 -9.48 5.09 12.97
N HIS A 477 -8.67 4.07 12.74
CA HIS A 477 -9.03 2.71 13.14
C HIS A 477 -9.39 2.68 14.62
N LYS A 478 -10.36 1.86 15.02
CA LYS A 478 -10.88 1.82 16.40
C LYS A 478 -9.78 1.69 17.45
N ALA A 479 -8.80 0.81 17.19
CA ALA A 479 -7.63 0.60 18.05
C ALA A 479 -6.72 1.83 18.21
N TRP A 480 -6.82 2.82 17.32
CA TRP A 480 -6.00 4.04 17.28
C TRP A 480 -6.77 5.30 17.73
N ARG A 481 -8.03 5.15 18.17
CA ARG A 481 -8.85 6.29 18.61
C ARG A 481 -8.25 6.93 19.86
N GLY A 482 -8.15 8.25 19.85
CA GLY A 482 -7.56 9.05 20.91
C GLY A 482 -6.04 8.96 20.99
N THR A 483 -5.36 8.32 20.02
CA THR A 483 -3.90 8.14 20.07
C THR A 483 -3.15 8.86 18.97
N ILE A 484 -3.77 9.18 17.83
CA ILE A 484 -3.08 9.79 16.68
C ILE A 484 -3.76 11.05 16.14
N GLU A 485 -4.97 11.37 16.58
CA GLU A 485 -5.68 12.56 16.12
C GLU A 485 -4.96 13.85 16.54
N ARG A 486 -5.21 14.92 15.76
CA ARG A 486 -4.67 16.27 15.97
C ARG A 486 -5.75 17.30 16.29
#